data_AF-A0A7J9C7K2-F1
#
_entry.id   AF-A0A7J9C7K2-F1
#
_cell.length_a   1.000
_cell.length_b   1.000
_cell.length_c   1.000
_cell.angle_alpha   90.00
_cell.angle_beta   90.00
_cell.angle_gamma   90.00
#
_symmetry.space_group_name_H-M   'P 1'
#
loop_
_entity.id
_entity.type
_entity.pdbx_description
1 polymer ?
#
loop_
_entity_poly.entity_id
_entity_poly.type
_entity_poly.pdbx_seq_one_letter_code
_entity_poly.pdbx_strand_id
1 'polypeptide(L)' 'MGLSIMKTLLICFALISMVVVQVGAAARSGITYIHPGVLDPCKRLGGPHPGCHPNPESAPTQANTYNC' A
#
# COMPACT_ATOMS: atom_id res chain seq x y z
N MET A 1 5.70 17.03 -45.15
CA MET A 1 5.07 17.59 -43.93
C MET A 1 4.53 16.52 -42.97
N GLY A 2 3.80 15.49 -43.43
CA GLY A 2 3.18 14.48 -42.55
C GLY A 2 4.13 13.58 -41.74
N LEU A 3 5.31 13.25 -42.27
CA LEU A 3 6.29 12.40 -41.57
C LEU A 3 6.87 13.07 -40.31
N SER A 4 7.07 14.39 -40.35
CA SER A 4 7.53 15.17 -39.19
C SER A 4 6.47 15.19 -38.09
N ILE A 5 5.21 15.36 -38.47
CA ILE A 5 4.07 15.42 -37.53
C ILE A 5 3.88 14.07 -36.82
N MET A 6 3.88 12.95 -37.55
CA MET A 6 3.78 11.62 -36.92
C MET A 6 4.94 11.37 -35.95
N LYS A 7 6.15 11.79 -36.31
CA LYS A 7 7.34 11.61 -35.48
C LYS A 7 7.27 12.46 -34.21
N THR A 8 6.78 13.69 -34.29
CA THR A 8 6.50 14.53 -33.11
C THR A 8 5.43 13.91 -32.21
N LEU A 9 4.35 13.38 -32.78
CA LEU A 9 3.28 12.72 -32.03
C LEU A 9 3.80 11.47 -31.29
N LEU A 10 4.59 10.63 -31.95
CA LEU A 10 5.18 9.43 -31.35
C LEU A 10 6.10 9.78 -30.18
N ILE A 11 6.93 10.82 -30.32
CA ILE A 11 7.78 11.30 -29.23
C ILE A 11 6.91 11.79 -28.06
N CYS A 12 5.85 12.55 -28.34
CA CYS A 12 4.93 13.05 -27.32
C CYS A 12 4.23 11.89 -26.56
N PHE A 13 3.70 10.91 -27.27
CA PHE A 13 3.09 9.72 -26.66
C PHE A 13 4.09 8.93 -25.81
N ALA A 14 5.33 8.77 -26.27
CA ALA A 14 6.38 8.09 -25.52
C ALA A 14 6.68 8.82 -24.19
N LEU A 15 6.82 10.15 -24.23
CA LEU A 15 7.07 10.96 -23.03
C LEU A 15 5.91 10.87 -22.04
N ILE A 16 4.66 11.01 -22.50
CA ILE A 16 3.47 10.91 -21.63
C ILE A 16 3.39 9.52 -20.99
N SER A 17 3.61 8.47 -21.77
CA SER A 17 3.60 7.09 -21.27
C SER A 17 4.65 6.89 -20.18
N MET A 18 5.85 7.42 -20.38
CA MET A 18 6.94 7.33 -19.41
C MET A 18 6.62 8.08 -18.10
N VAL A 19 5.97 9.24 -18.18
CA VAL A 19 5.50 9.99 -17.00
C VAL A 19 4.40 9.24 -16.26
N VAL A 20 3.41 8.69 -16.98
CA VAL A 20 2.31 7.93 -16.37
C VAL A 20 2.83 6.69 -15.64
N VAL A 21 3.77 5.96 -16.23
CA VAL A 21 4.40 4.79 -15.60
C VAL A 21 5.16 5.19 -14.33
N GLN A 22 5.93 6.29 -14.37
CA GLN A 22 6.66 6.78 -13.20
C GLN A 22 5.73 7.25 -12.08
N VAL A 23 4.67 7.99 -12.42
CA VAL A 23 3.65 8.42 -11.43
C VAL A 23 2.94 7.22 -10.86
N GLY A 24 2.59 6.21 -11.66
CA GLY A 24 1.99 4.97 -11.17
C GLY A 24 2.92 4.17 -10.25
N ALA A 25 4.21 4.09 -10.57
CA ALA A 25 5.22 3.44 -9.74
C ALA A 25 5.49 4.20 -8.43
N ALA A 26 5.55 5.54 -8.50
CA ALA A 26 5.67 6.41 -7.34
C ALA A 26 4.42 6.37 -6.47
N ALA A 27 3.23 6.33 -7.07
CA ALA A 27 1.96 6.16 -6.35
C ALA A 27 1.88 4.79 -5.68
N ARG A 28 2.34 3.71 -6.33
CA ARG A 28 2.42 2.38 -5.70
C ARG A 28 3.45 2.31 -4.59
N SER A 29 4.58 3.01 -4.72
CA SER A 29 5.59 3.13 -3.67
C SER A 29 5.14 4.08 -2.54
N GLY A 30 4.27 5.04 -2.88
CA GLY A 30 3.69 6.07 -2.01
C GLY A 30 2.30 5.75 -1.49
N ILE A 31 1.72 4.57 -1.81
CA ILE A 31 0.78 3.90 -0.92
C ILE A 31 1.65 3.60 0.30
N THR A 32 1.69 4.56 1.20
CA THR A 32 2.31 4.48 2.51
C THR A 32 1.84 3.16 3.09
N TYR A 33 2.72 2.16 3.11
CA TYR A 33 2.38 0.84 3.58
C TYR A 33 1.94 1.00 5.03
N ILE A 34 0.62 1.01 5.25
CA ILE A 34 0.08 1.15 6.59
C ILE A 34 0.57 -0.09 7.30
N HIS A 35 1.44 0.13 8.29
CA HIS A 35 2.03 -0.98 9.02
C HIS A 35 0.88 -1.88 9.50
N PRO A 36 0.92 -3.21 9.26
CA PRO A 36 -0.21 -4.09 9.57
C PRO A 36 -0.69 -3.96 11.02
N GLY A 37 0.25 -3.70 11.94
CA GLY A 37 0.02 -3.35 13.35
C GLY A 37 -0.91 -2.16 13.64
N VAL A 38 -1.22 -1.32 12.65
CA VAL A 38 -2.18 -0.21 12.76
C VAL A 38 -3.61 -0.72 12.57
N LEU A 39 -3.81 -1.67 11.65
CA LEU A 39 -5.11 -2.28 11.39
C LEU A 39 -5.39 -3.44 12.35
N ASP A 40 -4.34 -4.20 12.68
CA ASP A 40 -4.39 -5.38 13.52
C ASP A 40 -3.38 -5.22 14.66
N PRO A 41 -3.83 -4.83 15.87
CA PRO A 41 -2.95 -4.67 17.03
C PRO A 41 -2.10 -5.90 17.32
N CYS A 42 -2.54 -7.11 16.98
CA CYS A 42 -1.79 -8.35 17.21
C CYS A 42 -0.59 -8.49 16.27
N LYS A 43 -0.58 -7.78 15.14
CA LYS A 43 0.56 -7.70 14.20
C LYS A 43 1.49 -6.53 14.50
N ARG A 44 1.27 -5.80 15.60
CA ARG A 44 2.11 -4.66 15.99
C ARG A 44 3.42 -5.18 16.58
N LEU A 45 4.54 -4.59 16.16
CA LEU A 45 5.85 -4.85 16.75
C LEU A 45 5.89 -4.29 18.19
N GLY A 46 6.58 -4.97 19.11
CA GLY A 46 6.75 -4.49 20.49
C GLY A 46 6.39 -5.46 21.61
N GLY A 47 6.17 -6.75 21.31
CA GLY A 47 5.87 -7.77 22.32
C GLY A 47 4.40 -8.17 22.36
N PRO A 48 3.96 -8.93 23.39
CA PRO A 48 2.58 -9.40 23.51
C PRO A 48 1.61 -8.24 23.71
N HIS A 49 0.51 -8.24 22.94
CA HIS A 49 -0.55 -7.24 23.08
C HIS A 49 -1.75 -7.85 23.81
N PRO A 50 -2.42 -7.08 24.70
CA PRO A 50 -3.64 -7.54 25.37
C PRO A 50 -4.72 -7.99 24.36
N GLY A 51 -5.34 -9.14 24.62
CA GLY A 51 -6.36 -9.74 23.74
C GLY A 51 -5.81 -10.52 22.54
N CYS A 52 -4.50 -10.49 22.31
CA CYS A 52 -3.86 -11.26 21.24
C CYS A 52 -3.44 -12.64 21.73
N HIS A 53 -3.81 -13.66 20.98
CA HIS A 53 -3.46 -15.03 21.31
C HIS A 53 -2.03 -15.35 20.80
N PRO A 54 -1.20 -16.10 21.57
CA PRO A 54 0.15 -16.48 21.12
C PRO A 54 0.15 -17.33 19.85
N ASN A 55 -0.89 -18.15 19.66
CA ASN A 55 -1.14 -18.83 18.41
C ASN A 55 -1.96 -17.92 17.47
N PRO A 56 -1.42 -17.53 16.30
CA PRO A 56 -2.09 -16.63 15.36
C PRO A 56 -3.34 -17.24 14.68
N GLU A 57 -3.52 -18.56 14.72
CA GLU A 57 -4.71 -19.23 14.17
C GLU A 57 -5.89 -19.26 15.15
N SER A 58 -5.68 -18.80 16.38
CA SER A 58 -6.71 -18.81 17.43
C SER A 58 -7.57 -17.55 17.36
N ALA A 59 -8.81 -17.65 17.85
CA ALA A 59 -9.70 -16.51 17.91
C ALA A 59 -9.13 -15.39 18.82
N PRO A 60 -9.36 -14.10 18.49
CA PRO A 60 -9.03 -12.99 19.37
C PRO A 60 -9.69 -13.16 20.73
N THR A 61 -8.96 -12.83 21.79
CA THR A 61 -9.50 -12.82 23.15
C THR A 61 -9.98 -11.42 23.49
N GLN A 62 -10.99 -11.30 24.36
CA GLN A 62 -11.44 -10.00 24.84
C GLN A 62 -10.26 -9.25 25.47
N ALA A 63 -9.92 -8.09 24.90
CA ALA A 63 -8.82 -7.26 25.38
C ALA A 63 -9.21 -6.39 26.59
N ASN A 64 -10.51 -6.04 26.70
CA ASN A 64 -11.03 -5.22 27.78
C ASN A 64 -11.75 -6.09 28.84
N THR A 65 -11.80 -5.61 30.08
CA THR A 65 -12.52 -6.26 31.19
C THR A 65 -13.89 -5.62 31.45
N TYR A 66 -14.30 -4.66 30.61
CA TYR A 66 -15.61 -4.03 30.73
C TYR A 66 -16.64 -4.90 30.02
N ASN A 67 -17.75 -5.21 30.71
CA ASN A 67 -18.89 -5.81 30.04
C ASN A 67 -19.50 -4.76 29.10
N CYS A 68 -19.57 -5.11 27.81
CA CYS A 68 -20.36 -4.37 26.81
C CYS A 68 -21.85 -4.67 26.99
#